data_AF-A0A086L235-F1
#
_entry.id   AF-A0A086L235-F1
#
_cell.length_a   1.000
_cell.length_b   1.000
_cell.length_c   1.000
_cell.angle_alpha   90.00
_cell.angle_beta   90.00
_cell.angle_gamma   90.00
#
_symmetry.space_group_name_H-M   'P 1'
#
loop_
_entity.id
_entity.type
_entity.pdbx_description
1 polymer ?
#
loop_
_entity_poly.entity_id
_entity_poly.type
_entity_poly.pdbx_seq_one_letter_code
_entity_poly.pdbx_strand_id
1 'polypeptide(L)'
;LRRLFRQLEQADSSYPGGLGAYLSRARSLLAASQAGANPFEAFSACHPNGERVEVGSAAFARLEALGSEELRSCAFVLVAGGLGERLGYKGIKIGLPCETSTGKTFAQLYCEYLLSIQSDLAREAASGEGEVEATSEGASEEGRGEAVNSVSAGRSPCVPLAIMTSDDTHEKTVSLFEENAFFGLSRNQVTFMKQGKVPALRDNEAHIATSLCDPFEVLMKPHGHGDVHTLLHQHGLVERWKREGKKWIVFFQDTNALIFRALPATLGVSKERTFAMNTVTVPRKPAEAMGAICKLQKKDGSSITINVEYNVLGPLLKAEGREDGATSEGFSSFPGNTNALVFSIEPYCSVLEMTGGTVPEFVNPKYKDGTKTSFKSPTRLECMMQDFPRLFSPTTP
;
A
#
# COMPACT_ATOMS: atom_id res chain seq x y z
N LEU A 1 21.00 13.86 27.79
CA LEU A 1 19.90 14.85 27.94
C LEU A 1 19.46 15.50 26.63
N ARG A 2 20.30 16.27 25.90
CA ARG A 2 19.87 16.92 24.63
C ARG A 2 19.33 15.94 23.57
N ARG A 3 19.98 14.78 23.40
CA ARG A 3 19.50 13.71 22.49
C ARG A 3 18.10 13.22 22.87
N LEU A 4 17.88 12.92 24.15
CA LEU A 4 16.57 12.50 24.67
C LEU A 4 15.48 13.50 24.31
N PHE A 5 15.67 14.79 24.61
CA PHE A 5 14.68 15.83 24.28
C PHE A 5 14.36 15.88 22.78
N ARG A 6 15.39 15.80 21.91
CA ARG A 6 15.18 15.73 20.46
C ARG A 6 14.39 14.48 20.03
N GLN A 7 14.69 13.31 20.61
CA GLN A 7 13.95 12.08 20.28
C GLN A 7 12.48 12.19 20.68
N LEU A 8 12.19 12.79 21.83
CA LEU A 8 10.82 12.99 22.31
C LEU A 8 10.08 14.06 21.50
N GLU A 9 10.72 15.18 21.17
CA GLU A 9 10.16 16.23 20.31
C GLU A 9 9.90 15.72 18.88
N GLN A 10 10.79 14.88 18.35
CA GLN A 10 10.59 14.23 17.07
C GLN A 10 9.41 13.24 17.13
N ALA A 11 9.30 12.43 18.19
CA ALA A 11 8.17 11.52 18.36
C ALA A 11 6.84 12.28 18.51
N ASP A 12 6.85 13.43 19.20
CA ASP A 12 5.67 14.27 19.39
C ASP A 12 5.23 14.96 18.09
N SER A 13 6.17 15.51 17.32
CA SER A 13 5.84 16.17 16.04
C SER A 13 5.47 15.20 14.91
N SER A 14 5.97 13.97 14.93
CA SER A 14 5.77 13.00 13.84
C SER A 14 4.53 12.12 14.00
N TYR A 15 4.01 11.96 15.20
CA TYR A 15 2.84 11.12 15.46
C TYR A 15 1.54 11.95 15.48
N PRO A 16 0.46 11.53 14.79
CA PRO A 16 -0.81 12.24 14.82
C PRO A 16 -1.37 12.41 16.24
N GLY A 17 -1.52 13.66 16.68
CA GLY A 17 -1.97 14.00 18.04
C GLY A 17 -0.86 13.99 19.12
N GLY A 18 0.40 13.80 18.71
CA GLY A 18 1.55 13.88 19.60
C GLY A 18 1.84 12.63 20.43
N LEU A 19 2.92 12.72 21.21
CA LEU A 19 3.40 11.65 22.07
C LEU A 19 2.39 11.32 23.18
N GLY A 20 1.62 12.32 23.63
CA GLY A 20 0.51 12.11 24.57
C GLY A 20 -0.57 11.19 24.01
N ALA A 21 -1.00 11.43 22.76
CA ALA A 21 -1.97 10.57 22.08
C ALA A 21 -1.42 9.15 21.85
N TYR A 22 -0.14 9.05 21.44
CA TYR A 22 0.56 7.78 21.28
C TYR A 22 0.49 6.92 22.56
N LEU A 23 0.89 7.50 23.70
CA LEU A 23 0.93 6.79 24.98
C LEU A 23 -0.47 6.43 25.49
N SER A 24 -1.45 7.32 25.31
CA SER A 24 -2.84 7.04 25.68
C SER A 24 -3.38 5.84 24.89
N ARG A 25 -3.20 5.85 23.57
CA ARG A 25 -3.65 4.77 22.69
C ARG A 25 -2.91 3.47 22.97
N ALA A 26 -1.62 3.54 23.25
CA ALA A 26 -0.81 2.39 23.65
C ALA A 26 -1.36 1.70 24.90
N ARG A 27 -1.70 2.46 25.95
CA ARG A 27 -2.30 1.88 27.17
C ARG A 27 -3.61 1.14 26.85
N SER A 28 -4.49 1.74 26.05
CA SER A 28 -5.75 1.11 25.65
C SER A 28 -5.54 -0.19 24.86
N LEU A 29 -4.65 -0.18 23.86
CA LEU A 29 -4.38 -1.34 23.02
C LEU A 29 -3.63 -2.44 23.78
N LEU A 30 -2.71 -2.09 24.68
CA LEU A 30 -2.01 -3.04 25.54
C LEU A 30 -2.97 -3.73 26.51
N ALA A 31 -3.89 -2.98 27.14
CA ALA A 31 -4.93 -3.54 28.00
C ALA A 31 -5.84 -4.52 27.23
N ALA A 32 -6.27 -4.15 26.02
CA ALA A 32 -7.08 -5.02 25.17
C ALA A 32 -6.32 -6.30 24.76
N SER A 33 -5.05 -6.17 24.36
CA SER A 33 -4.18 -7.30 24.02
C SER A 33 -3.94 -8.24 25.21
N GLN A 34 -3.74 -7.67 26.41
CA GLN A 34 -3.58 -8.43 27.64
C GLN A 34 -4.86 -9.23 27.94
N ALA A 35 -6.03 -8.61 27.82
CA ALA A 35 -7.34 -9.26 27.97
C ALA A 35 -7.64 -10.31 26.88
N GLY A 36 -6.87 -10.35 25.79
CA GLY A 36 -7.10 -11.27 24.68
C GLY A 36 -8.25 -10.86 23.77
N ALA A 37 -8.60 -9.57 23.75
CA ALA A 37 -9.65 -9.04 22.90
C ALA A 37 -9.35 -9.32 21.41
N ASN A 38 -10.35 -9.81 20.69
CA ASN A 38 -10.28 -9.95 19.23
C ASN A 38 -10.94 -8.71 18.59
N PRO A 39 -10.25 -7.94 17.73
CA PRO A 39 -10.82 -6.76 17.09
C PRO A 39 -12.05 -7.07 16.22
N PHE A 40 -12.24 -8.33 15.85
CA PHE A 40 -13.36 -8.80 15.04
C PHE A 40 -14.36 -9.67 15.80
N GLU A 41 -14.35 -9.68 17.14
CA GLU A 41 -15.24 -10.52 17.96
C GLU A 41 -16.74 -10.33 17.66
N ALA A 42 -17.15 -9.11 17.28
CA ALA A 42 -18.53 -8.80 16.92
C ALA A 42 -18.93 -9.19 15.47
N PHE A 43 -18.00 -9.76 14.70
CA PHE A 43 -18.20 -10.09 13.29
C PHE A 43 -18.21 -11.60 13.08
N SER A 44 -18.90 -12.02 12.02
CA SER A 44 -18.79 -13.34 11.44
C SER A 44 -18.00 -13.28 10.13
N ALA A 45 -17.06 -14.21 9.93
CA ALA A 45 -16.20 -14.23 8.75
C ALA A 45 -16.82 -15.03 7.58
N CYS A 46 -17.32 -14.34 6.56
CA CYS A 46 -17.89 -14.94 5.36
C CYS A 46 -16.91 -14.93 4.19
N HIS A 47 -17.14 -15.83 3.22
CA HIS A 47 -16.43 -15.81 1.94
C HIS A 47 -16.64 -14.42 1.28
N PRO A 48 -15.56 -13.75 0.83
CA PRO A 48 -15.68 -12.44 0.19
C PRO A 48 -16.30 -12.54 -1.20
N ASN A 49 -16.87 -11.45 -1.70
CA ASN A 49 -17.15 -11.34 -3.13
C ASN A 49 -15.83 -11.07 -3.86
N GLY A 50 -15.60 -11.72 -5.00
CA GLY A 50 -14.41 -11.53 -5.81
C GLY A 50 -14.53 -12.21 -7.17
N GLU A 51 -13.62 -11.86 -8.08
CA GLU A 51 -13.56 -12.44 -9.43
C GLU A 51 -12.39 -13.42 -9.51
N ARG A 52 -12.66 -14.68 -9.87
CA ARG A 52 -11.62 -15.63 -10.26
C ARG A 52 -11.53 -15.64 -11.78
N VAL A 53 -10.50 -14.99 -12.31
CA VAL A 53 -10.28 -14.87 -13.76
C VAL A 53 -9.19 -15.85 -14.17
N GLU A 54 -9.55 -16.83 -15.01
CA GLU A 54 -8.59 -17.82 -15.50
C GLU A 54 -7.69 -17.21 -16.58
N VAL A 55 -6.37 -17.29 -16.38
CA VAL A 55 -5.38 -16.76 -17.33
C VAL A 55 -5.52 -17.47 -18.68
N GLY A 56 -5.55 -16.69 -19.76
CA GLY A 56 -5.74 -17.19 -21.13
C GLY A 56 -7.21 -17.37 -21.56
N SER A 57 -8.17 -17.20 -20.65
CA SER A 57 -9.59 -17.17 -21.00
C SER A 57 -9.97 -15.90 -21.79
N ALA A 58 -11.08 -15.96 -22.53
CA ALA A 58 -11.64 -14.78 -23.22
C ALA A 58 -12.01 -13.66 -22.22
N ALA A 59 -12.48 -14.03 -21.02
CA ALA A 59 -12.76 -13.08 -19.95
C ALA A 59 -11.48 -12.37 -19.48
N PHE A 60 -10.37 -13.11 -19.32
CA PHE A 60 -9.07 -12.54 -18.98
C PHE A 60 -8.60 -11.54 -20.03
N ALA A 61 -8.59 -11.93 -21.32
CA ALA A 61 -8.15 -11.06 -22.40
C ALA A 61 -8.98 -9.76 -22.48
N ARG A 62 -10.30 -9.84 -22.28
CA ARG A 62 -11.19 -8.67 -22.25
C ARG A 62 -10.88 -7.74 -21.08
N LEU A 63 -10.71 -8.29 -19.88
CA LEU A 63 -10.41 -7.51 -18.67
C LEU A 63 -9.00 -6.91 -18.74
N GLU A 64 -8.04 -7.64 -19.29
CA GLU A 64 -6.68 -7.16 -19.54
C GLU A 64 -6.68 -5.99 -20.53
N ALA A 65 -7.43 -6.07 -21.63
CA ALA A 65 -7.60 -4.95 -22.56
C ALA A 65 -8.22 -3.72 -21.87
N LEU A 66 -9.33 -3.92 -21.16
CA LEU A 66 -10.04 -2.84 -20.44
C LEU A 66 -9.15 -2.14 -19.40
N GLY A 67 -8.35 -2.90 -18.65
CA GLY A 67 -7.46 -2.34 -17.65
C GLY A 67 -6.17 -1.76 -18.22
N SER A 68 -5.72 -2.24 -19.38
CA SER A 68 -4.55 -1.67 -20.07
C SER A 68 -4.78 -0.20 -20.44
N GLU A 69 -5.99 0.16 -20.86
CA GLU A 69 -6.40 1.56 -21.09
C GLU A 69 -6.28 2.46 -19.85
N GLU A 70 -6.36 1.88 -18.65
CA GLU A 70 -6.35 2.57 -17.37
C GLU A 70 -4.96 2.69 -16.75
N LEU A 71 -3.97 1.93 -17.22
CA LEU A 71 -2.60 1.95 -16.67
C LEU A 71 -1.98 3.35 -16.67
N ARG A 72 -2.26 4.17 -17.70
CA ARG A 72 -1.82 5.57 -17.79
C ARG A 72 -2.35 6.47 -16.69
N SER A 73 -3.53 6.12 -16.17
CA SER A 73 -4.23 6.85 -15.13
C SER A 73 -3.85 6.33 -13.74
N CYS A 74 -2.85 5.46 -13.63
CA CYS A 74 -2.37 4.95 -12.35
C CYS A 74 -1.27 5.84 -11.75
N ALA A 75 -1.27 5.93 -10.43
CA ALA A 75 -0.14 6.29 -9.60
C ALA A 75 0.33 5.06 -8.82
N PHE A 76 1.64 4.88 -8.67
CA PHE A 76 2.24 3.68 -8.09
C PHE A 76 2.89 3.98 -6.75
N VAL A 77 2.68 3.10 -5.78
CA VAL A 77 3.21 3.23 -4.42
C VAL A 77 3.90 1.94 -4.01
N LEU A 78 5.22 2.00 -3.90
CA LEU A 78 6.07 0.90 -3.48
C LEU A 78 6.37 1.01 -1.98
N VAL A 79 6.09 -0.06 -1.23
CA VAL A 79 6.50 -0.19 0.17
C VAL A 79 7.83 -0.95 0.26
N ALA A 80 8.93 -0.23 0.53
CA ALA A 80 10.30 -0.73 0.54
C ALA A 80 11.07 -0.38 1.83
N GLY A 81 10.41 -0.51 2.99
CA GLY A 81 11.00 -0.21 4.30
C GLY A 81 11.90 -1.29 4.89
N GLY A 82 11.98 -2.48 4.27
CA GLY A 82 12.62 -3.66 4.85
C GLY A 82 13.99 -4.03 4.25
N LEU A 83 14.90 -4.50 5.12
CA LEU A 83 16.15 -5.15 4.72
C LEU A 83 15.94 -6.65 4.42
N GLY A 84 16.88 -7.23 3.67
CA GLY A 84 16.87 -8.65 3.28
C GLY A 84 17.46 -9.61 4.31
N GLU A 85 17.64 -9.21 5.56
CA GLU A 85 18.45 -9.97 6.54
C GLU A 85 17.94 -11.38 6.79
N ARG A 86 16.61 -11.58 6.83
CA ARG A 86 16.00 -12.92 6.98
C ARG A 86 16.21 -13.82 5.76
N LEU A 87 16.52 -13.24 4.60
CA LEU A 87 16.90 -13.94 3.37
C LEU A 87 18.42 -14.20 3.32
N GLY A 88 19.18 -13.78 4.33
CA GLY A 88 20.64 -13.80 4.31
C GLY A 88 21.28 -12.69 3.47
N TYR A 89 20.50 -11.68 3.04
CA TYR A 89 20.97 -10.57 2.22
C TYR A 89 21.12 -9.29 3.04
N LYS A 90 22.31 -8.69 3.03
CA LYS A 90 22.65 -7.51 3.87
C LYS A 90 22.21 -6.16 3.27
N GLY A 91 21.60 -6.17 2.10
CA GLY A 91 21.14 -4.96 1.41
C GLY A 91 19.63 -4.70 1.54
N ILE A 92 19.18 -3.68 0.83
CA ILE A 92 17.75 -3.38 0.64
C ILE A 92 17.13 -4.40 -0.30
N LYS A 93 15.96 -4.93 0.04
CA LYS A 93 15.34 -6.01 -0.74
C LYS A 93 15.09 -5.67 -2.21
N ILE A 94 14.74 -4.42 -2.51
CA ILE A 94 14.52 -3.97 -3.89
C ILE A 94 15.80 -3.99 -4.75
N GLY A 95 16.98 -4.07 -4.11
CA GLY A 95 18.27 -4.27 -4.76
C GLY A 95 18.64 -5.74 -4.99
N LEU A 96 17.80 -6.69 -4.55
CA LEU A 96 17.98 -8.10 -4.90
C LEU A 96 17.72 -8.31 -6.40
N PRO A 97 18.49 -9.20 -7.06
CA PRO A 97 18.16 -9.64 -8.41
C PRO A 97 16.81 -10.38 -8.39
N CYS A 98 15.89 -10.03 -9.29
CA CYS A 98 14.61 -10.74 -9.42
C CYS A 98 14.78 -12.09 -10.16
N GLU A 99 15.88 -12.24 -10.89
CA GLU A 99 16.32 -13.47 -11.54
C GLU A 99 17.84 -13.42 -11.79
N THR A 100 18.48 -14.55 -12.09
CA THR A 100 19.95 -14.64 -12.17
C THR A 100 20.52 -14.60 -13.59
N SER A 101 19.69 -14.63 -14.62
CA SER A 101 20.14 -14.65 -16.02
C SER A 101 20.55 -13.26 -16.49
N THR A 102 19.79 -12.22 -16.14
CA THR A 102 20.12 -10.82 -16.45
C THR A 102 20.66 -10.07 -15.24
N GLY A 103 20.38 -10.56 -14.03
CA GLY A 103 20.81 -9.93 -12.78
C GLY A 103 20.05 -8.64 -12.46
N LYS A 104 18.96 -8.35 -13.18
CA LYS A 104 18.12 -7.18 -12.96
C LYS A 104 17.56 -7.18 -11.54
N THR A 105 17.63 -6.03 -10.88
CA THR A 105 17.07 -5.88 -9.53
C THR A 105 15.55 -5.76 -9.58
N PHE A 106 14.87 -6.00 -8.46
CA PHE A 106 13.43 -5.71 -8.34
C PHE A 106 13.12 -4.23 -8.65
N ALA A 107 13.95 -3.29 -8.16
CA ALA A 107 13.80 -1.87 -8.46
C ALA A 107 13.85 -1.61 -9.96
N GLN A 108 14.83 -2.20 -10.66
CA GLN A 108 14.95 -2.07 -12.11
C GLN A 108 13.73 -2.67 -12.82
N LEU A 109 13.31 -3.89 -12.46
CA LEU A 109 12.14 -4.55 -13.04
C LEU A 109 10.88 -3.67 -12.95
N TYR A 110 10.63 -3.09 -11.77
CA TYR A 110 9.47 -2.22 -11.56
C TYR A 110 9.56 -0.94 -12.39
N CYS A 111 10.73 -0.31 -12.49
CA CYS A 111 10.92 0.87 -13.32
C CYS A 111 10.73 0.56 -14.81
N GLU A 112 11.22 -0.58 -15.29
CA GLU A 112 11.02 -1.04 -16.67
C GLU A 112 9.54 -1.28 -17.00
N TYR A 113 8.75 -1.81 -16.05
CA TYR A 113 7.29 -1.90 -16.21
C TYR A 113 6.64 -0.53 -16.37
N LEU A 114 7.01 0.45 -15.54
CA LEU A 114 6.47 1.82 -15.65
C LEU A 114 6.89 2.47 -16.98
N LEU A 115 8.13 2.27 -17.42
CA LEU A 115 8.60 2.74 -18.73
C LEU A 115 7.84 2.10 -19.89
N SER A 116 7.51 0.81 -19.80
CA SER A 116 6.69 0.13 -20.81
C SER A 116 5.32 0.78 -20.90
N ILE A 117 4.65 1.01 -19.77
CA ILE A 117 3.36 1.71 -19.72
C ILE A 117 3.47 3.07 -20.39
N GLN A 118 4.52 3.84 -20.14
CA GLN A 118 4.73 5.15 -20.77
C GLN A 118 5.03 5.08 -22.27
N SER A 119 5.73 4.03 -22.71
CA SER A 119 6.13 3.84 -24.11
C SER A 119 4.95 3.46 -25.00
N ASP A 120 4.08 2.57 -24.50
CA ASP A 120 2.85 2.19 -25.21
C ASP A 120 1.97 3.42 -25.46
N LEU A 121 1.91 4.33 -24.48
CA LEU A 121 1.18 5.60 -24.60
C LEU A 121 1.78 6.56 -25.63
N ALA A 122 3.12 6.66 -25.69
CA ALA A 122 3.78 7.48 -26.69
C ALA A 122 3.51 6.97 -28.11
N ARG A 123 3.44 5.64 -28.29
CA ARG A 123 3.08 5.02 -29.57
C ARG A 123 1.63 5.25 -29.94
N GLU A 124 0.69 5.08 -29.02
CA GLU A 124 -0.74 5.34 -29.25
C GLU A 124 -1.00 6.81 -29.65
N ALA A 125 -0.40 7.76 -28.92
CA ALA A 125 -0.52 9.18 -29.23
C ALA A 125 0.05 9.51 -30.62
N ALA A 126 1.20 8.95 -30.99
CA ALA A 126 1.79 9.13 -32.32
C ALA A 126 0.96 8.48 -33.44
N SER A 127 0.20 7.43 -33.15
CA SER A 127 -0.71 6.79 -34.13
C SER A 127 -2.07 7.49 -34.26
N GLY A 128 -2.50 8.25 -33.25
CA GLY A 128 -3.79 8.96 -33.24
C GLY A 128 -3.80 10.32 -33.94
N GLU A 129 -2.64 10.90 -34.27
CA GLU A 129 -2.53 12.18 -35.00
C GLU A 129 -2.60 12.01 -36.54
N GLY A 130 -2.98 10.82 -37.04
CA GLY A 130 -2.97 10.46 -38.47
C GLY A 130 -4.32 10.44 -39.21
N GLU A 131 -5.45 10.73 -38.57
CA GLU A 131 -6.77 10.78 -39.23
C GLU A 131 -7.45 12.14 -39.03
N VAL A 132 -6.90 13.16 -39.70
CA VAL A 132 -7.71 14.33 -40.08
C VAL A 132 -7.98 14.17 -41.57
N GLU A 133 -9.18 13.71 -41.91
CA GLU A 133 -9.69 13.73 -43.27
C GLU A 133 -9.60 15.16 -43.82
N ALA A 134 -8.80 15.32 -44.87
CA ALA A 134 -8.78 16.53 -45.66
C ALA A 134 -10.11 16.62 -46.43
N THR A 135 -11.13 17.25 -45.84
CA THR A 135 -12.25 17.78 -46.59
C THR A 135 -11.83 19.12 -47.19
N SER A 136 -11.44 19.07 -48.46
CA SER A 136 -11.23 20.25 -49.28
C SER A 136 -12.56 20.91 -49.60
N GLU A 137 -12.82 22.12 -49.12
CA GLU A 137 -13.74 23.04 -49.79
C GLU A 137 -13.54 24.50 -49.33
N GLY A 138 -13.26 25.38 -50.32
CA GLY A 138 -13.79 26.75 -50.36
C GLY A 138 -13.13 27.84 -49.52
N ALA A 139 -12.30 28.65 -50.16
CA ALA A 139 -11.78 29.91 -49.64
C ALA A 139 -12.86 30.99 -49.42
N SER A 140 -12.72 31.80 -48.36
CA SER A 140 -12.85 33.27 -48.43
C SER A 140 -12.25 33.93 -47.17
N GLU A 141 -11.56 35.04 -47.39
CA GLU A 141 -10.84 35.86 -46.42
C GLU A 141 -11.78 36.72 -45.57
N GLU A 142 -11.45 36.89 -44.28
CA GLU A 142 -11.29 38.17 -43.56
C GLU A 142 -11.49 37.98 -42.05
N GLY A 143 -10.51 38.41 -41.23
CA GLY A 143 -10.66 38.48 -39.78
C GLY A 143 -9.37 38.30 -39.00
N ARG A 144 -8.54 39.35 -38.92
CA ARG A 144 -7.41 39.43 -37.97
C ARG A 144 -7.95 39.50 -36.53
N GLY A 145 -7.80 38.41 -35.79
CA GLY A 145 -7.87 38.38 -34.34
C GLY A 145 -6.76 37.44 -33.83
N GLU A 146 -5.80 37.99 -33.08
CA GLU A 146 -4.73 37.24 -32.44
C GLU A 146 -5.31 36.31 -31.36
N ALA A 147 -5.71 35.11 -31.74
CA ALA A 147 -5.90 34.02 -30.81
C ALA A 147 -4.52 33.41 -30.51
N VAL A 148 -4.02 33.66 -29.31
CA VAL A 148 -2.88 32.95 -28.73
C VAL A 148 -3.31 31.48 -28.57
N ASN A 149 -3.09 30.68 -29.61
CA ASN A 149 -3.12 29.23 -29.52
C ASN A 149 -1.92 28.81 -28.66
N SER A 150 -2.12 28.76 -27.35
CA SER A 150 -1.26 27.97 -26.48
C SER A 150 -1.54 26.51 -26.78
N VAL A 151 -0.90 25.98 -27.84
CA VAL A 151 -0.73 24.55 -28.03
C VAL A 151 -0.03 24.07 -26.76
N SER A 152 -0.78 23.37 -25.89
CA SER A 152 -0.19 22.70 -24.74
C SER A 152 0.80 21.69 -25.28
N ALA A 153 2.09 22.04 -25.29
CA ALA A 153 3.17 21.14 -25.64
C ALA A 153 2.91 19.82 -24.91
N GLY A 154 2.64 18.76 -25.68
CA GLY A 154 2.18 17.47 -25.17
C GLY A 154 3.12 16.98 -24.08
N ARG A 155 2.67 17.07 -22.83
CA ARG A 155 3.45 16.61 -21.69
C ARG A 155 3.50 15.10 -21.82
N SER A 156 4.69 14.53 -22.06
CA SER A 156 4.85 13.08 -22.18
C SER A 156 4.13 12.40 -21.01
N PRO A 157 3.28 11.39 -21.28
CA PRO A 157 2.47 10.77 -20.24
C PRO A 157 3.40 10.18 -19.17
N CYS A 158 3.27 10.69 -17.96
CA CYS A 158 4.14 10.37 -16.83
C CYS A 158 3.37 9.51 -15.83
N VAL A 159 3.93 8.38 -15.42
CA VAL A 159 3.34 7.48 -14.42
C VAL A 159 4.09 7.65 -13.10
N PRO A 160 3.51 8.32 -12.09
CA PRO A 160 4.24 8.65 -10.87
C PRO A 160 4.49 7.42 -10.01
N LEU A 161 5.66 7.40 -9.35
CA LEU A 161 6.10 6.38 -8.42
C LEU A 161 6.46 7.01 -7.08
N ALA A 162 5.74 6.67 -6.03
CA ALA A 162 6.11 6.97 -4.66
C ALA A 162 6.73 5.73 -4.00
N ILE A 163 7.86 5.90 -3.30
CA ILE A 163 8.58 4.81 -2.65
C ILE A 163 8.68 5.11 -1.17
N MET A 164 7.96 4.35 -0.35
CA MET A 164 8.12 4.39 1.09
C MET A 164 9.37 3.61 1.49
N THR A 165 10.23 4.24 2.28
CA THR A 165 11.50 3.71 2.79
C THR A 165 11.55 3.87 4.31
N SER A 166 12.54 3.27 4.98
CA SER A 166 12.79 3.44 6.41
C SER A 166 14.18 4.05 6.64
N ASP A 167 14.53 4.39 7.88
CA ASP A 167 15.90 4.80 8.23
C ASP A 167 16.97 3.82 7.73
N ASP A 168 16.65 2.51 7.71
CA ASP A 168 17.60 1.47 7.33
C ASP A 168 17.72 1.33 5.80
N THR A 169 16.70 1.77 5.05
CA THR A 169 16.63 1.59 3.59
C THR A 169 16.75 2.88 2.78
N HIS A 170 16.51 4.06 3.37
CA HIS A 170 16.36 5.32 2.63
C HIS A 170 17.58 5.69 1.79
N GLU A 171 18.73 5.93 2.43
CA GLU A 171 19.95 6.36 1.71
C GLU A 171 20.39 5.34 0.67
N LYS A 172 20.29 4.04 1.00
CA LYS A 172 20.60 2.95 0.08
C LYS A 172 19.66 2.93 -1.12
N THR A 173 18.38 3.25 -0.92
CA THR A 173 17.36 3.28 -1.98
C THR A 173 17.57 4.49 -2.89
N VAL A 174 17.81 5.67 -2.31
CA VAL A 174 18.13 6.88 -3.08
C VAL A 174 19.39 6.65 -3.90
N SER A 175 20.46 6.15 -3.29
CA SER A 175 21.74 5.85 -3.98
C SER A 175 21.54 4.85 -5.12
N LEU A 176 20.79 3.76 -4.87
CA LEU A 176 20.48 2.76 -5.92
C LEU A 176 19.82 3.40 -7.14
N PHE A 177 18.85 4.30 -6.94
CA PHE A 177 18.20 4.98 -8.05
C PHE A 177 19.12 6.01 -8.74
N GLU A 178 19.86 6.81 -7.98
CA GLU A 178 20.74 7.85 -8.53
C GLU A 178 21.91 7.25 -9.33
N GLU A 179 22.58 6.22 -8.79
CA GLU A 179 23.69 5.52 -9.44
C GLU A 179 23.27 4.84 -10.75
N ASN A 180 21.99 4.47 -10.88
CA ASN A 180 21.43 3.83 -12.06
C ASN A 180 20.57 4.77 -12.91
N ALA A 181 20.74 6.09 -12.76
CA ALA A 181 20.02 7.11 -13.53
C ALA A 181 18.49 6.88 -13.53
N PHE A 182 17.94 6.58 -12.35
CA PHE A 182 16.52 6.28 -12.11
C PHE A 182 15.97 5.13 -12.96
N PHE A 183 16.85 4.24 -13.43
CA PHE A 183 16.53 3.15 -14.35
C PHE A 183 15.79 3.63 -15.62
N GLY A 184 16.05 4.87 -16.05
CA GLY A 184 15.42 5.51 -17.20
C GLY A 184 14.15 6.32 -16.88
N LEU A 185 13.60 6.25 -15.67
CA LEU A 185 12.51 7.13 -15.25
C LEU A 185 13.00 8.58 -15.11
N SER A 186 12.09 9.54 -15.31
CA SER A 186 12.38 10.94 -14.98
C SER A 186 12.51 11.12 -13.47
N ARG A 187 13.56 11.82 -13.01
CA ARG A 187 13.77 12.15 -11.59
C ARG A 187 12.54 12.76 -10.91
N ASN A 188 11.74 13.53 -11.65
CA ASN A 188 10.57 14.24 -11.12
C ASN A 188 9.34 13.34 -10.95
N GLN A 189 9.33 12.14 -11.55
CA GLN A 189 8.23 11.19 -11.41
C GLN A 189 8.40 10.26 -10.19
N VAL A 190 9.59 10.22 -9.60
CA VAL A 190 9.90 9.37 -8.43
C VAL A 190 9.94 10.24 -7.16
N THR A 191 9.15 9.87 -6.16
CA THR A 191 9.14 10.52 -4.83
C THR A 191 9.51 9.51 -3.75
N PHE A 192 10.62 9.76 -3.04
CA PHE A 192 10.99 8.97 -1.86
C PHE A 192 10.32 9.56 -0.61
N MET A 193 9.64 8.70 0.14
CA MET A 193 8.97 9.06 1.39
C MET A 193 9.57 8.20 2.51
N LYS A 194 10.20 8.83 3.51
CA LYS A 194 10.82 8.08 4.60
C LYS A 194 9.87 7.96 5.78
N GLN A 195 9.50 6.74 6.15
CA GLN A 195 8.70 6.51 7.34
C GLN A 195 9.49 6.85 8.61
N GLY A 196 8.76 7.32 9.61
CA GLY A 196 9.29 7.57 10.94
C GLY A 196 9.45 6.29 11.76
N LYS A 197 9.95 6.47 12.97
CA LYS A 197 9.91 5.47 14.04
C LYS A 197 9.07 6.01 15.19
N VAL A 198 8.48 5.10 15.94
CA VAL A 198 7.76 5.40 17.18
C VAL A 198 8.55 4.89 18.39
N PRO A 199 8.38 5.50 19.58
CA PRO A 199 9.00 5.02 20.81
C PRO A 199 8.58 3.58 21.12
N ALA A 200 9.54 2.74 21.48
CA ALA A 200 9.25 1.41 22.00
C ALA A 200 8.76 1.49 23.45
N LEU A 201 7.96 0.52 23.86
CA LEU A 201 7.29 0.44 25.15
C LEU A 201 7.76 -0.80 25.91
N ARG A 202 8.13 -0.65 27.18
CA ARG A 202 8.75 -1.72 27.97
C ARG A 202 7.77 -2.56 28.79
N ASP A 203 6.55 -2.06 29.02
CA ASP A 203 5.53 -2.69 29.88
C ASP A 203 4.10 -2.33 29.45
N ASN A 204 3.11 -2.91 30.15
CA ASN A 204 1.67 -2.74 29.87
C ASN A 204 1.16 -1.33 30.19
N GLU A 205 1.87 -0.61 31.05
CA GLU A 205 1.62 0.79 31.38
C GLU A 205 2.17 1.74 30.30
N ALA A 206 2.68 1.21 29.19
CA ALA A 206 3.24 1.98 28.08
C ALA A 206 4.39 2.91 28.52
N HIS A 207 5.22 2.50 29.49
CA HIS A 207 6.44 3.26 29.77
C HIS A 207 7.40 3.14 28.57
N ILE A 208 7.98 4.27 28.17
CA ILE A 208 8.95 4.33 27.08
C ILE A 208 10.18 3.50 27.46
N ALA A 209 10.60 2.64 26.55
CA ALA A 209 11.79 1.83 26.66
C ALA A 209 13.03 2.65 26.29
N THR A 210 14.08 2.50 27.08
CA THR A 210 15.39 3.10 26.83
C THR A 210 16.45 2.02 26.62
N SER A 211 17.58 2.41 26.04
CA SER A 211 18.71 1.53 25.82
C SER A 211 19.22 0.95 27.15
N LEU A 212 19.62 -0.33 27.16
CA LEU A 212 20.20 -0.97 28.34
C LEU A 212 21.52 -0.31 28.75
N CYS A 213 22.25 0.25 27.78
CA CYS A 213 23.55 0.89 28.00
C CYS A 213 23.42 2.40 28.26
N ASP A 214 22.28 3.01 27.96
CA ASP A 214 22.09 4.46 28.07
C ASP A 214 20.62 4.81 28.42
N PRO A 215 20.33 5.22 29.67
CA PRO A 215 18.97 5.55 30.08
C PRO A 215 18.43 6.85 29.44
N PHE A 216 19.27 7.61 28.72
CA PHE A 216 18.88 8.82 27.97
C PHE A 216 18.83 8.57 26.46
N GLU A 217 18.77 7.32 26.03
CA GLU A 217 18.52 6.91 24.65
C GLU A 217 17.18 6.18 24.58
N VAL A 218 16.19 6.78 23.91
CA VAL A 218 14.90 6.12 23.65
C VAL A 218 15.09 5.06 22.59
N LEU A 219 14.59 3.85 22.85
CA LEU A 219 14.51 2.81 21.83
C LEU A 219 13.37 3.15 20.87
N MET A 220 13.68 3.23 19.58
CA MET A 220 12.73 3.57 18.53
C MET A 220 12.52 2.36 17.62
N LYS A 221 11.28 2.12 17.16
CA LYS A 221 10.94 1.01 16.26
C LYS A 221 10.08 1.49 15.10
N PRO A 222 10.15 0.83 13.92
CA PRO A 222 9.22 1.09 12.83
C PRO A 222 7.78 0.93 13.30
N HIS A 223 6.95 1.91 12.95
CA HIS A 223 5.52 1.92 13.26
C HIS A 223 4.76 0.91 12.39
N GLY A 224 5.13 0.75 11.13
CA GLY A 224 4.53 -0.25 10.25
C GLY A 224 4.35 0.30 8.87
N HIS A 225 3.87 -0.53 7.94
CA HIS A 225 3.67 -0.09 6.57
C HIS A 225 2.40 0.75 6.38
N GLY A 226 1.54 0.86 7.40
CA GLY A 226 0.40 1.79 7.40
C GLY A 226 0.81 3.27 7.33
N ASP A 227 2.04 3.62 7.71
CA ASP A 227 2.58 4.99 7.57
C ASP A 227 2.55 5.51 6.13
N VAL A 228 2.48 4.61 5.13
CA VAL A 228 2.40 5.00 3.72
C VAL A 228 1.25 5.97 3.44
N HIS A 229 0.11 5.82 4.12
CA HIS A 229 -1.05 6.69 3.95
C HIS A 229 -0.76 8.08 4.51
N THR A 230 -0.28 8.17 5.75
CA THR A 230 0.14 9.44 6.37
C THR A 230 1.20 10.15 5.54
N LEU A 231 2.18 9.43 5.00
CA LEU A 231 3.22 9.99 4.15
C LEU A 231 2.66 10.54 2.82
N LEU A 232 1.74 9.82 2.19
CA LEU A 232 1.06 10.28 0.98
C LEU A 232 0.29 11.60 1.23
N HIS A 233 -0.36 11.72 2.38
CA HIS A 233 -1.05 12.93 2.82
C HIS A 233 -0.07 14.08 3.09
N GLN A 234 0.97 13.85 3.89
CA GLN A 234 1.98 14.87 4.23
C GLN A 234 2.71 15.43 3.00
N HIS A 235 2.95 14.61 1.99
CA HIS A 235 3.56 15.04 0.73
C HIS A 235 2.55 15.64 -0.27
N GLY A 236 1.24 15.61 0.03
CA GLY A 236 0.18 16.09 -0.86
C GLY A 236 0.15 15.37 -2.22
N LEU A 237 0.57 14.10 -2.26
CA LEU A 237 0.76 13.38 -3.52
C LEU A 237 -0.55 13.01 -4.18
N VAL A 238 -1.54 12.58 -3.39
CA VAL A 238 -2.81 12.08 -3.93
C VAL A 238 -3.63 13.19 -4.54
N GLU A 239 -3.72 14.35 -3.87
CA GLU A 239 -4.38 15.54 -4.43
C GLU A 239 -3.68 16.02 -5.72
N ARG A 240 -2.33 15.96 -5.76
CA ARG A 240 -1.56 16.25 -6.96
C ARG A 240 -1.88 15.30 -8.10
N TRP A 241 -1.83 13.99 -7.84
CA TRP A 241 -2.12 12.97 -8.86
C TRP A 241 -3.55 13.07 -9.38
N LYS A 242 -4.50 13.37 -8.50
CA LYS A 242 -5.89 13.64 -8.89
C LYS A 242 -5.99 14.84 -9.85
N ARG A 243 -5.31 15.96 -9.54
CA ARG A 243 -5.24 17.12 -10.47
C ARG A 243 -4.51 16.81 -11.78
N GLU A 244 -3.57 15.88 -11.76
CA GLU A 244 -2.87 15.36 -12.95
C GLU A 244 -3.70 14.33 -13.74
N GLY A 245 -4.96 14.09 -13.35
CA GLY A 245 -5.89 13.21 -14.06
C GLY A 245 -5.66 11.72 -13.80
N LYS A 246 -4.91 11.36 -12.75
CA LYS A 246 -4.83 9.96 -12.29
C LYS A 246 -6.20 9.56 -11.72
N LYS A 247 -6.55 8.30 -11.90
CA LYS A 247 -7.79 7.66 -11.47
C LYS A 247 -7.57 6.53 -10.48
N TRP A 248 -6.38 5.93 -10.48
CA TRP A 248 -6.08 4.73 -9.69
C TRP A 248 -4.80 4.93 -8.89
N ILE A 249 -4.74 4.35 -7.70
CA ILE A 249 -3.52 4.22 -6.91
C ILE A 249 -3.23 2.73 -6.70
N VAL A 250 -2.03 2.30 -7.06
CA VAL A 250 -1.59 0.91 -6.97
C VAL A 250 -0.51 0.79 -5.90
N PHE A 251 -0.82 0.12 -4.80
CA PHE A 251 0.14 -0.25 -3.75
C PHE A 251 0.70 -1.63 -4.04
N PHE A 252 2.01 -1.79 -3.90
CA PHE A 252 2.69 -3.09 -4.08
C PHE A 252 3.93 -3.21 -3.19
N GLN A 253 4.41 -4.44 -3.02
CA GLN A 253 5.47 -4.82 -2.07
C GLN A 253 6.83 -5.01 -2.75
N ASP A 254 7.88 -4.95 -1.93
CA ASP A 254 9.30 -4.93 -2.33
C ASP A 254 9.80 -6.05 -3.25
N THR A 255 9.30 -7.30 -3.11
CA THR A 255 9.86 -8.47 -3.82
C THR A 255 8.83 -9.36 -4.49
N ASN A 256 7.75 -8.80 -5.04
CA ASN A 256 6.82 -9.54 -5.90
C ASN A 256 7.04 -9.18 -7.37
N ALA A 257 7.74 -10.03 -8.13
CA ALA A 257 8.08 -9.76 -9.53
C ALA A 257 6.86 -9.88 -10.47
N LEU A 258 5.84 -10.65 -10.07
CA LEU A 258 4.71 -11.01 -10.94
C LEU A 258 3.55 -10.03 -10.85
N ILE A 259 3.58 -9.06 -9.92
CA ILE A 259 2.41 -8.23 -9.63
C ILE A 259 1.93 -7.42 -10.85
N PHE A 260 2.86 -6.92 -11.66
CA PHE A 260 2.54 -6.16 -12.86
C PHE A 260 1.88 -7.00 -13.97
N ARG A 261 1.99 -8.33 -13.93
CA ARG A 261 1.28 -9.21 -14.87
C ARG A 261 -0.21 -9.35 -14.55
N ALA A 262 -0.57 -9.29 -13.26
CA ALA A 262 -1.97 -9.36 -12.84
C ALA A 262 -2.66 -7.99 -12.87
N LEU A 263 -1.88 -6.90 -12.92
CA LEU A 263 -2.38 -5.54 -12.75
C LEU A 263 -3.40 -5.11 -13.83
N PRO A 264 -3.18 -5.34 -15.15
CA PRO A 264 -4.16 -4.95 -16.16
C PRO A 264 -5.51 -5.62 -15.93
N ALA A 265 -5.56 -6.94 -15.75
CA ALA A 265 -6.81 -7.64 -15.47
C ALA A 265 -7.47 -7.16 -14.15
N THR A 266 -6.66 -6.86 -13.12
CA THR A 266 -7.15 -6.31 -11.85
C THR A 266 -7.79 -4.93 -12.03
N LEU A 267 -7.19 -4.05 -12.83
CA LEU A 267 -7.76 -2.74 -13.18
C LEU A 267 -9.03 -2.90 -14.00
N GLY A 268 -9.06 -3.83 -14.95
CA GLY A 268 -10.27 -4.15 -15.72
C GLY A 268 -11.44 -4.55 -14.83
N VAL A 269 -11.21 -5.45 -13.87
CA VAL A 269 -12.22 -5.84 -12.87
C VAL A 269 -12.64 -4.63 -12.04
N SER A 270 -11.68 -3.83 -11.56
CA SER A 270 -11.96 -2.68 -10.69
C SER A 270 -12.79 -1.61 -11.40
N LYS A 271 -12.50 -1.35 -12.69
CA LYS A 271 -13.25 -0.43 -13.55
C LYS A 271 -14.66 -0.96 -13.83
N GLU A 272 -14.78 -2.21 -14.26
CA GLU A 272 -16.07 -2.82 -14.59
C GLU A 272 -17.02 -2.90 -13.38
N ARG A 273 -16.48 -3.24 -12.21
CA ARG A 273 -17.25 -3.36 -10.97
C ARG A 273 -17.36 -2.04 -10.19
N THR A 274 -16.73 -0.96 -10.67
CA THR A 274 -16.69 0.35 -10.00
C THR A 274 -16.21 0.24 -8.54
N PHE A 275 -15.15 -0.53 -8.31
CA PHE A 275 -14.63 -0.74 -6.95
C PHE A 275 -13.86 0.47 -6.44
N ALA A 276 -14.19 0.92 -5.23
CA ALA A 276 -13.40 1.90 -4.49
C ALA A 276 -12.02 1.34 -4.09
N MET A 277 -11.96 0.04 -3.81
CA MET A 277 -10.75 -0.72 -3.53
C MET A 277 -10.88 -2.14 -4.05
N ASN A 278 -9.79 -2.68 -4.60
CA ASN A 278 -9.64 -4.08 -4.95
C ASN A 278 -8.31 -4.62 -4.42
N THR A 279 -8.32 -5.84 -3.89
CA THR A 279 -7.11 -6.53 -3.40
C THR A 279 -6.78 -7.68 -4.34
N VAL A 280 -5.54 -7.74 -4.82
CA VAL A 280 -5.07 -8.89 -5.59
C VAL A 280 -4.85 -10.06 -4.63
N THR A 281 -5.49 -11.19 -4.91
CA THR A 281 -5.42 -12.38 -4.06
C THR A 281 -4.91 -13.60 -4.81
N VAL A 282 -4.42 -14.58 -4.06
CA VAL A 282 -4.04 -15.91 -4.57
C VAL A 282 -4.74 -17.01 -3.77
N PRO A 283 -4.90 -18.22 -4.33
CA PRO A 283 -5.29 -19.38 -3.54
C PRO A 283 -4.31 -19.57 -2.38
N ARG A 284 -4.84 -19.67 -1.16
CA ARG A 284 -4.08 -19.80 0.09
C ARG A 284 -4.32 -21.16 0.70
N LYS A 285 -3.32 -21.77 1.34
CA LYS A 285 -3.53 -23.00 2.13
C LYS A 285 -3.99 -22.66 3.56
N PRO A 286 -4.84 -23.49 4.18
CA PRO A 286 -5.11 -23.38 5.62
C PRO A 286 -3.82 -23.30 6.44
N ALA A 287 -3.85 -22.47 7.49
CA ALA A 287 -2.70 -22.18 8.36
C ALA A 287 -1.44 -21.60 7.70
N GLU A 288 -1.50 -21.23 6.41
CA GLU A 288 -0.43 -20.48 5.77
C GLU A 288 -0.26 -19.10 6.43
N ALA A 289 0.99 -18.67 6.61
CA ALA A 289 1.37 -17.39 7.22
C ALA A 289 1.12 -16.20 6.29
N MET A 290 -0.11 -16.13 5.78
CA MET A 290 -0.62 -15.13 4.86
C MET A 290 -2.01 -14.73 5.35
N GLY A 291 -2.27 -13.43 5.45
CA GLY A 291 -3.60 -12.92 5.78
C GLY A 291 -4.63 -13.36 4.75
N ALA A 292 -5.89 -13.47 5.18
CA ALA A 292 -6.99 -13.91 4.34
C ALA A 292 -7.97 -12.75 4.11
N ILE A 293 -8.47 -12.59 2.89
CA ILE A 293 -9.55 -11.64 2.64
C ILE A 293 -10.87 -12.28 3.05
N CYS A 294 -11.58 -11.61 3.96
CA CYS A 294 -12.86 -12.05 4.49
C CYS A 294 -13.90 -10.94 4.31
N LYS A 295 -15.15 -11.32 4.06
CA LYS A 295 -16.28 -10.43 4.31
C LYS A 295 -16.70 -10.58 5.77
N LEU A 296 -16.38 -9.61 6.59
CA LEU A 296 -16.77 -9.55 7.99
C LEU A 296 -18.16 -8.94 8.11
N GLN A 297 -19.12 -9.67 8.67
CA GLN A 297 -20.51 -9.23 8.81
C GLN A 297 -20.91 -9.12 10.28
N LYS A 298 -21.56 -8.01 10.66
CA LYS A 298 -22.16 -7.83 11.98
C LYS A 298 -23.62 -8.31 12.00
N LYS A 299 -24.14 -8.52 13.20
CA LYS A 299 -25.55 -8.86 13.43
C LYS A 299 -26.53 -7.78 12.96
N ASP A 300 -26.11 -6.52 12.93
CA ASP A 300 -26.90 -5.38 12.43
C ASP A 300 -27.00 -5.34 10.89
N GLY A 301 -26.38 -6.29 10.19
CA GLY A 301 -26.36 -6.40 8.73
C GLY A 301 -25.21 -5.63 8.06
N SER A 302 -24.51 -4.75 8.78
CA SER A 302 -23.33 -4.07 8.24
C SER A 302 -22.21 -5.06 7.96
N SER A 303 -21.42 -4.79 6.91
CA SER A 303 -20.29 -5.64 6.55
C SER A 303 -19.14 -4.86 5.97
N ILE A 304 -17.94 -5.43 6.08
CA ILE A 304 -16.72 -4.92 5.49
C ILE A 304 -15.93 -6.08 4.89
N THR A 305 -15.39 -5.90 3.68
CA THR A 305 -14.44 -6.86 3.10
C THR A 305 -13.03 -6.39 3.41
N ILE A 306 -12.26 -7.18 4.15
CA ILE A 306 -10.93 -6.79 4.61
C ILE A 306 -10.02 -8.00 4.84
N ASN A 307 -8.73 -7.73 4.90
CA ASN A 307 -7.73 -8.66 5.40
C ASN A 307 -7.94 -8.99 6.88
N VAL A 308 -7.94 -10.28 7.19
CA VAL A 308 -7.87 -10.84 8.54
C VAL A 308 -6.56 -11.62 8.63
N GLU A 309 -5.68 -11.18 9.53
CA GLU A 309 -4.38 -11.83 9.72
C GLU A 309 -4.54 -13.30 10.14
N TYR A 310 -3.61 -14.16 9.72
CA TYR A 310 -3.68 -15.61 9.93
C TYR A 310 -3.76 -15.99 11.42
N ASN A 311 -3.14 -15.19 12.30
CA ASN A 311 -3.19 -15.36 13.75
C ASN A 311 -4.51 -14.88 14.39
N VAL A 312 -5.36 -14.19 13.63
CA VAL A 312 -6.69 -13.71 14.05
C VAL A 312 -7.80 -14.57 13.45
N LEU A 313 -7.65 -15.02 12.20
CA LEU A 313 -8.67 -15.80 11.48
C LEU A 313 -9.03 -17.11 12.20
N GLY A 314 -8.02 -17.88 12.63
CA GLY A 314 -8.24 -19.15 13.33
C GLY A 314 -9.10 -18.99 14.61
N PRO A 315 -8.70 -18.11 15.55
CA PRO A 315 -9.53 -17.78 16.72
C PRO A 315 -10.93 -17.27 16.36
N LEU A 316 -11.06 -16.43 15.33
CA LEU A 316 -12.35 -15.90 14.87
C LEU A 316 -13.29 -17.02 14.41
N LEU A 317 -12.83 -17.90 13.51
CA LEU A 317 -13.63 -19.03 13.03
C LEU A 317 -13.98 -20.01 14.16
N LYS A 318 -13.02 -20.28 15.06
CA LYS A 318 -13.24 -21.18 16.19
C LYS A 318 -14.33 -20.67 17.15
N ALA A 319 -14.41 -19.35 17.36
CA ALA A 319 -15.48 -18.75 18.16
C ALA A 319 -16.88 -18.95 17.52
N GLU A 320 -16.93 -19.13 16.20
CA GLU A 320 -18.14 -19.46 15.45
C GLU A 320 -18.39 -20.97 15.29
N GLY A 321 -17.57 -21.82 15.91
CA GLY A 321 -17.65 -23.28 15.74
C GLY A 321 -17.20 -23.78 14.37
N ARG A 322 -16.41 -22.97 13.63
CA ARG A 322 -15.85 -23.29 12.32
C ARG A 322 -14.33 -23.40 12.39
N GLU A 323 -13.73 -23.94 11.33
CA GLU A 323 -12.29 -23.96 11.13
C GLU A 323 -11.93 -23.49 9.72
N ASP A 324 -10.71 -22.98 9.56
CA ASP A 324 -10.14 -22.69 8.24
C ASP A 324 -9.75 -24.01 7.57
N GLY A 325 -10.71 -24.66 6.91
CA GLY A 325 -10.52 -25.95 6.24
C GLY A 325 -10.14 -25.81 4.77
N ALA A 326 -9.53 -26.87 4.22
CA ALA A 326 -9.28 -26.98 2.78
C ALA A 326 -10.55 -27.40 2.04
N THR A 327 -10.84 -26.71 0.94
CA THR A 327 -11.85 -27.08 -0.07
C THR A 327 -11.41 -28.32 -0.87
N SER A 328 -12.26 -28.78 -1.80
CA SER A 328 -11.93 -29.86 -2.75
C SER A 328 -10.70 -29.56 -3.62
N GLU A 329 -10.35 -28.29 -3.82
CA GLU A 329 -9.15 -27.86 -4.56
C GLU A 329 -7.88 -27.83 -3.69
N GLY A 330 -7.98 -28.15 -2.39
CA GLY A 330 -6.84 -28.17 -1.46
C GLY A 330 -6.45 -26.79 -0.88
N PHE A 331 -7.23 -25.74 -1.18
CA PHE A 331 -7.03 -24.38 -0.68
C PHE A 331 -8.11 -23.97 0.32
N SER A 332 -7.82 -22.97 1.14
CA SER A 332 -8.80 -22.30 2.00
C SER A 332 -9.89 -21.66 1.15
N SER A 333 -11.11 -21.60 1.71
CA SER A 333 -12.20 -20.80 1.12
C SER A 333 -11.97 -19.30 1.22
N PHE A 334 -11.01 -18.85 2.03
CA PHE A 334 -10.63 -17.45 2.14
C PHE A 334 -9.35 -17.19 1.33
N PRO A 335 -9.40 -16.34 0.28
CA PRO A 335 -8.26 -16.12 -0.59
C PRO A 335 -7.16 -15.33 0.14
N GLY A 336 -5.91 -15.64 -0.18
CA GLY A 336 -4.73 -15.04 0.44
C GLY A 336 -4.49 -13.61 -0.04
N ASN A 337 -4.27 -12.70 0.90
CA ASN A 337 -3.94 -11.30 0.62
C ASN A 337 -2.48 -11.15 0.19
N THR A 338 -2.24 -10.71 -1.05
CA THR A 338 -0.88 -10.46 -1.57
C THR A 338 -0.31 -9.10 -1.17
N ASN A 339 -1.11 -8.25 -0.51
CA ASN A 339 -0.80 -6.85 -0.21
C ASN A 339 -0.47 -6.03 -1.47
N ALA A 340 -1.04 -6.41 -2.62
CA ALA A 340 -1.16 -5.52 -3.75
C ALA A 340 -2.59 -4.99 -3.85
N LEU A 341 -2.73 -3.67 -3.72
CA LEU A 341 -4.00 -3.00 -3.53
C LEU A 341 -4.21 -1.97 -4.64
N VAL A 342 -5.39 -1.97 -5.25
CA VAL A 342 -5.80 -0.97 -6.25
C VAL A 342 -6.92 -0.14 -5.64
N PHE A 343 -6.74 1.16 -5.55
CA PHE A 343 -7.76 2.10 -5.08
C PHE A 343 -8.22 3.02 -6.20
N SER A 344 -9.52 3.30 -6.25
CA SER A 344 -10.00 4.47 -6.99
C SER A 344 -9.56 5.73 -6.25
N ILE A 345 -8.98 6.69 -6.98
CA ILE A 345 -8.34 7.86 -6.39
C ILE A 345 -9.32 8.76 -5.64
N GLU A 346 -10.57 8.86 -6.11
CA GLU A 346 -11.58 9.78 -5.60
C GLU A 346 -11.99 9.43 -4.15
N PRO A 347 -12.53 8.22 -3.87
CA PRO A 347 -12.86 7.82 -2.51
C PRO A 347 -11.61 7.74 -1.63
N TYR A 348 -10.47 7.30 -2.18
CA TYR A 348 -9.22 7.25 -1.44
C TYR A 348 -8.79 8.64 -0.96
N CYS A 349 -8.78 9.64 -1.86
CA CYS A 349 -8.41 11.01 -1.53
C CYS A 349 -9.33 11.59 -0.46
N SER A 350 -10.65 11.39 -0.58
CA SER A 350 -11.61 11.88 0.41
C SER A 350 -11.34 11.31 1.80
N VAL A 351 -11.11 9.99 1.91
CA VAL A 351 -10.81 9.33 3.18
C VAL A 351 -9.43 9.75 3.71
N LEU A 352 -8.46 9.94 2.83
CA LEU A 352 -7.10 10.37 3.19
C LEU A 352 -7.12 11.74 3.85
N GLU A 353 -7.78 12.73 3.23
CA GLU A 353 -7.91 14.09 3.75
C GLU A 353 -8.69 14.12 5.08
N MET A 354 -9.78 13.35 5.19
CA MET A 354 -10.59 13.27 6.40
C MET A 354 -9.79 12.72 7.61
N THR A 355 -8.85 11.81 7.36
CA THR A 355 -8.14 11.06 8.42
C THR A 355 -6.70 11.51 8.62
N GLY A 356 -6.20 12.42 7.78
CA GLY A 356 -4.78 12.76 7.68
C GLY A 356 -3.90 11.54 7.33
N GLY A 357 -4.47 10.51 6.71
CA GLY A 357 -3.83 9.22 6.45
C GLY A 357 -3.65 8.30 7.65
N THR A 358 -4.19 8.64 8.82
CA THR A 358 -4.08 7.80 10.02
C THR A 358 -4.94 6.53 9.86
N VAL A 359 -4.31 5.36 9.99
CA VAL A 359 -4.99 4.06 9.98
C VAL A 359 -5.19 3.50 11.38
N PRO A 360 -6.13 2.56 11.58
CA PRO A 360 -6.25 1.82 12.84
C PRO A 360 -4.93 1.14 13.24
N GLU A 361 -4.58 1.26 14.51
CA GLU A 361 -3.39 0.63 15.07
C GLU A 361 -3.74 -0.59 15.91
N PHE A 362 -2.74 -1.46 16.09
CA PHE A 362 -2.77 -2.60 16.99
C PHE A 362 -1.45 -2.70 17.75
N VAL A 363 -1.35 -3.67 18.67
CA VAL A 363 -0.10 -3.96 19.39
C VAL A 363 0.05 -5.47 19.55
N ASN A 364 1.26 -5.99 19.35
CA ASN A 364 1.56 -7.41 19.46
C ASN A 364 2.75 -7.67 20.42
N PRO A 365 2.56 -7.47 21.74
CA PRO A 365 3.62 -7.66 22.72
C PRO A 365 4.02 -9.13 22.82
N LYS A 366 5.33 -9.39 22.80
CA LYS A 366 5.89 -10.71 23.06
C LYS A 366 6.08 -10.90 24.55
N TYR A 367 5.24 -11.66 25.22
CA TYR A 367 5.33 -11.92 26.66
C TYR A 367 6.32 -13.03 27.02
N LYS A 368 6.93 -12.95 28.22
CA LYS A 368 7.85 -13.97 28.77
C LYS A 368 7.15 -15.31 28.97
N ASP A 369 5.93 -15.27 29.48
CA ASP A 369 5.09 -16.41 29.81
C ASP A 369 3.60 -16.08 29.58
N GLY A 370 2.73 -17.04 29.91
CA GLY A 370 1.28 -16.92 29.73
C GLY A 370 0.57 -15.94 30.67
N THR A 371 1.24 -15.40 31.70
CA THR A 371 0.63 -14.43 32.62
C THR A 371 0.41 -13.06 31.98
N LYS A 372 1.09 -12.79 30.85
CA LYS A 372 1.04 -11.53 30.12
C LYS A 372 1.38 -10.28 30.98
N THR A 373 2.30 -10.41 31.92
CA THR A 373 2.73 -9.32 32.82
C THR A 373 4.05 -8.67 32.43
N SER A 374 4.95 -9.40 31.76
CA SER A 374 6.29 -8.92 31.40
C SER A 374 6.64 -9.25 29.96
N PHE A 375 7.22 -8.28 29.24
CA PHE A 375 7.65 -8.45 27.86
C PHE A 375 9.02 -9.15 27.75
N LYS A 376 9.18 -10.02 26.75
CA LYS A 376 10.48 -10.58 26.30
C LYS A 376 11.37 -9.51 25.68
N SER A 377 10.75 -8.53 25.03
CA SER A 377 11.41 -7.41 24.38
C SER A 377 10.44 -6.23 24.31
N PRO A 378 10.91 -4.97 24.34
CA PRO A 378 10.03 -3.81 24.15
C PRO A 378 9.14 -3.94 22.91
N THR A 379 7.88 -3.52 23.02
CA THR A 379 6.90 -3.51 21.93
C THR A 379 6.72 -2.09 21.37
N ARG A 380 5.80 -1.89 20.42
CA ARG A 380 5.36 -0.59 19.90
C ARG A 380 3.98 -0.75 19.26
N LEU A 381 3.23 0.34 19.11
CA LEU A 381 2.05 0.33 18.25
C LEU A 381 2.43 0.01 16.81
N GLU A 382 1.56 -0.72 16.13
CA GLU A 382 1.73 -1.11 14.75
C GLU A 382 0.54 -0.70 13.89
N CYS A 383 0.81 -0.41 12.62
CA CYS A 383 -0.22 -0.11 11.64
C CYS A 383 0.00 -0.86 10.32
N MET A 384 -1.10 -1.23 9.65
CA MET A 384 -1.10 -1.98 8.40
C MET A 384 -1.77 -1.19 7.28
N MET A 385 -1.12 -1.13 6.11
CA MET A 385 -1.66 -0.40 4.95
C MET A 385 -2.99 -0.99 4.46
N GLN A 386 -3.16 -2.31 4.57
CA GLN A 386 -4.40 -3.00 4.20
C GLN A 386 -5.55 -2.75 5.19
N ASP A 387 -5.33 -2.00 6.29
CA ASP A 387 -6.36 -1.57 7.22
C ASP A 387 -6.97 -0.20 6.90
N PHE A 388 -6.37 0.57 5.97
CA PHE A 388 -6.96 1.83 5.47
C PHE A 388 -8.43 1.70 4.99
N PRO A 389 -8.86 0.59 4.35
CA PRO A 389 -10.25 0.39 3.93
C PRO A 389 -11.28 0.42 5.07
N ARG A 390 -10.86 0.24 6.33
CA ARG A 390 -11.74 0.34 7.52
C ARG A 390 -12.32 1.73 7.70
N LEU A 391 -11.71 2.72 7.07
CA LEU A 391 -12.08 4.13 7.15
C LEU A 391 -13.10 4.52 6.07
N PHE A 392 -13.39 3.63 5.12
CA PHE A 392 -14.38 3.86 4.08
C PHE A 392 -15.78 3.71 4.68
N SER A 393 -16.69 4.54 4.21
CA SER A 393 -18.10 4.51 4.58
C SER A 393 -18.97 4.33 3.32
N PRO A 394 -20.21 3.85 3.44
CA PRO A 394 -21.14 3.84 2.31
C PRO A 394 -21.42 5.22 1.70
N THR A 395 -21.10 6.29 2.43
CA THR A 395 -21.23 7.69 2.01
C THR A 395 -19.94 8.28 1.44
N THR A 396 -18.86 7.50 1.37
CA THR A 396 -17.62 7.93 0.73
C THR A 396 -17.89 8.14 -0.77
N PRO A 397 -17.43 9.27 -1.37
CA PRO A 397 -17.76 9.66 -2.75
C PRO A 397 -17.44 8.62 -3.83
#